data_AF-A0A5B0SDL6-F1
#
_entry.id   AF-A0A5B0SDL6-F1
#
_cell.length_a   1.000
_cell.length_b   1.000
_cell.length_c   1.000
_cell.angle_alpha   90.00
_cell.angle_beta   90.00
_cell.angle_gamma   90.00
#
_symmetry.space_group_name_H-M   'P 1'
#
loop_
_entity.id
_entity.type
_entity.pdbx_description
1 polymer ?
#
loop_
_entity_poly.entity_id
_entity_poly.type
_entity_poly.pdbx_seq_one_letter_code
_entity_poly.pdbx_strand_id
1 'polypeptide(L)'
;MYQPPVPKLSRSRTSIGSVVVHEMTSPTSPSESPTNQPEPAQPTKEIFRVPFWTRRLLSNKDEDHEIAYSLQVKGATEGAVRWAIYSTILCGVGHLYWPFFRKQTLAFKGFLVSSATMSGMVIWADYYLLRHEKKIRRADDMMRRQARKELGERGIIATETELNKWKQEQLASIRNQSSSTNH
;
A
#
# COMPACT_ATOMS: atom_id res chain seq x y z
N MET A 1 -23.02 15.65 14.81
CA MET A 1 -21.78 14.96 14.41
C MET A 1 -22.10 14.07 13.21
N TYR A 2 -21.91 14.59 12.00
CA TYR A 2 -22.41 14.00 10.75
C TYR A 2 -21.25 13.27 10.05
N GLN A 3 -21.36 11.95 9.86
CA GLN A 3 -20.40 11.17 9.08
C GLN A 3 -20.95 10.94 7.67
N PRO A 4 -20.20 11.21 6.59
CA PRO A 4 -20.59 10.79 5.25
C PRO A 4 -20.24 9.30 5.00
N PRO A 5 -21.01 8.61 4.14
CA PRO A 5 -20.86 7.17 3.89
C PRO A 5 -19.66 6.86 2.97
N VAL A 6 -18.93 5.79 3.30
CA VAL A 6 -17.80 5.26 2.51
C VAL A 6 -18.26 4.37 1.34
N PRO A 7 -17.71 4.53 0.12
CA PRO A 7 -18.04 3.67 -1.02
C PRO A 7 -17.35 2.29 -0.94
N LYS A 8 -18.12 1.22 -1.18
CA LYS A 8 -17.64 -0.17 -1.24
C LYS A 8 -16.94 -0.44 -2.57
N LEU A 9 -15.64 -0.71 -2.54
CA LEU A 9 -14.88 -1.18 -3.70
C LEU A 9 -15.11 -2.68 -3.92
N SER A 10 -15.81 -3.02 -5.00
CA SER A 10 -15.97 -4.38 -5.51
C SER A 10 -14.63 -4.90 -6.04
N ARG A 11 -14.14 -6.01 -5.48
CA ARG A 11 -12.85 -6.61 -5.81
C ARG A 11 -13.06 -7.70 -6.87
N SER A 12 -12.82 -7.37 -8.14
CA SER A 12 -12.77 -8.37 -9.21
C SER A 12 -11.46 -9.17 -9.14
N ARG A 13 -11.61 -10.49 -9.26
CA ARG A 13 -10.58 -11.52 -9.20
C ARG A 13 -10.38 -12.04 -10.63
N THR A 14 -9.20 -11.90 -11.20
CA THR A 14 -8.81 -12.50 -12.49
C THR A 14 -7.43 -13.12 -12.29
N SER A 15 -7.36 -14.41 -11.98
CA SER A 15 -7.35 -15.57 -12.89
C SER A 15 -6.08 -15.61 -13.74
N ILE A 16 -5.16 -16.45 -13.29
CA ILE A 16 -3.87 -16.79 -13.92
C ILE A 16 -4.11 -17.90 -14.96
N GLY A 17 -3.61 -17.71 -16.18
CA GLY A 17 -3.43 -18.73 -17.22
C GLY A 17 -2.72 -18.08 -18.40
N SER A 18 -1.95 -18.73 -19.26
CA SER A 18 -1.45 -20.10 -19.39
C SER A 18 -0.15 -19.98 -20.22
N VAL A 19 0.88 -20.78 -19.91
CA VAL A 19 2.16 -20.78 -20.65
C VAL A 19 2.02 -21.70 -21.87
N VAL A 20 2.28 -21.15 -23.06
CA VAL A 20 2.45 -21.92 -24.29
C VAL A 20 3.94 -21.95 -24.64
N VAL A 21 4.50 -23.16 -24.66
CA VAL A 21 5.86 -23.48 -25.12
C VAL A 21 5.80 -23.58 -26.64
N HIS A 22 6.71 -22.91 -27.35
CA HIS A 22 6.92 -23.13 -28.78
C HIS A 22 8.34 -23.62 -29.04
N GLU A 23 8.37 -24.73 -29.77
CA GLU A 23 9.49 -25.57 -30.16
C GLU A 23 10.40 -24.90 -31.20
N MET A 24 11.69 -25.20 -31.11
CA MET A 24 12.76 -24.71 -31.98
C MET A 24 12.81 -25.52 -33.28
N THR A 25 12.66 -24.86 -34.43
CA THR A 25 13.25 -25.32 -35.70
C THR A 25 13.58 -24.12 -36.59
N SER A 26 14.88 -23.89 -36.84
CA SER A 26 15.41 -23.18 -38.03
C SER A 26 15.83 -24.26 -39.04
N PRO A 27 15.85 -24.02 -40.38
CA PRO A 27 16.92 -23.21 -40.97
C PRO A 27 16.57 -22.43 -42.28
N THR A 28 17.54 -21.62 -42.71
CA THR A 28 17.85 -21.20 -44.11
C THR A 28 17.29 -19.85 -44.62
N SER A 29 18.21 -18.89 -44.82
CA SER A 29 18.10 -17.61 -45.57
C SER A 29 18.11 -17.83 -47.11
N PRO A 30 18.09 -16.82 -48.01
CA PRO A 30 17.94 -15.35 -47.87
C PRO A 30 16.93 -14.70 -48.87
N SER A 31 16.77 -13.37 -48.77
CA SER A 31 16.41 -12.41 -49.85
C SER A 31 15.14 -11.57 -49.63
N GLU A 32 15.28 -10.30 -49.99
CA GLU A 32 14.26 -9.29 -50.34
C GLU A 32 13.42 -8.61 -49.23
N SER A 33 13.89 -7.41 -48.86
CA SER A 33 13.02 -6.28 -48.52
C SER A 33 12.20 -5.87 -49.75
N PRO A 34 10.93 -5.45 -49.58
CA PRO A 34 10.70 -4.02 -49.76
C PRO A 34 9.69 -3.41 -48.77
N THR A 35 10.00 -2.18 -48.36
CA THR A 35 9.13 -1.09 -47.94
C THR A 35 7.64 -1.40 -47.74
N ASN A 36 7.17 -1.33 -46.49
CA ASN A 36 5.77 -1.03 -46.18
C ASN A 36 5.68 -0.08 -44.99
N GLN A 37 4.76 0.88 -45.13
CA GLN A 37 4.56 2.11 -44.35
C GLN A 37 4.37 1.87 -42.84
N PRO A 38 4.70 2.87 -41.98
CA PRO A 38 4.34 2.81 -40.56
C PRO A 38 2.82 2.90 -40.40
N GLU A 39 2.20 1.80 -39.99
CA GLU A 39 0.81 1.72 -39.57
C GLU A 39 0.58 2.71 -38.41
N PRO A 40 -0.44 3.61 -38.46
CA PRO A 40 -0.73 4.50 -37.36
C PRO A 40 -1.29 3.66 -36.21
N ALA A 41 -0.42 3.33 -35.26
CA ALA A 41 -0.79 2.69 -34.01
C ALA A 41 -1.93 3.50 -33.39
N GLN A 42 -3.11 2.87 -33.35
CA GLN A 42 -4.33 3.31 -32.67
C GLN A 42 -3.98 3.92 -31.30
N PRO A 43 -4.68 4.97 -30.84
CA PRO A 43 -4.44 5.54 -29.52
C PRO A 43 -4.83 4.50 -28.47
N THR A 44 -3.85 3.67 -28.11
CA THR A 44 -3.88 2.86 -26.91
C THR A 44 -4.24 3.83 -25.81
N LYS A 45 -5.39 3.61 -25.18
CA LYS A 45 -5.81 4.33 -23.99
C LYS A 45 -4.78 3.99 -22.93
N GLU A 46 -3.65 4.70 -22.96
CA GLU A 46 -2.57 4.60 -22.00
C GLU A 46 -3.21 4.96 -20.66
N ILE A 47 -3.60 3.94 -19.91
CA ILE A 47 -4.11 4.10 -18.55
C ILE A 47 -2.93 4.65 -17.77
N PHE A 48 -2.89 5.98 -17.66
CA PHE A 48 -1.83 6.72 -17.00
C PHE A 48 -1.73 6.27 -15.54
N ARG A 49 -0.80 5.36 -15.27
CA ARG A 49 -0.58 4.83 -13.93
C ARG A 49 0.44 5.71 -13.23
N VAL A 50 -0.06 6.68 -12.46
CA VAL A 50 0.81 7.45 -11.58
C VAL A 50 1.59 6.51 -10.65
N PRO A 51 2.91 6.71 -10.50
CA PRO A 51 3.68 5.90 -9.58
C PRO A 51 3.25 6.19 -8.15
N PHE A 52 3.30 5.18 -7.28
CA PHE A 52 2.73 5.31 -5.93
C PHE A 52 3.37 6.41 -5.07
N TRP A 53 4.57 6.88 -5.42
CA TRP A 53 5.26 7.96 -4.72
C TRP A 53 4.64 9.33 -4.97
N THR A 54 3.85 9.55 -6.03
CA THR A 54 3.23 10.86 -6.31
C THR A 54 2.22 11.27 -5.25
N ARG A 55 1.60 10.29 -4.59
CA ARG A 55 0.70 10.55 -3.45
C ARG A 55 1.41 11.36 -2.35
N ARG A 56 2.72 11.20 -2.20
CA ARG A 56 3.51 11.94 -1.20
C ARG A 56 3.66 13.42 -1.52
N LEU A 57 3.69 13.79 -2.80
CA LEU A 57 3.73 15.18 -3.23
C LEU A 57 2.45 15.93 -2.83
N LEU A 58 1.33 15.22 -2.89
CA LEU A 58 -0.01 15.76 -2.66
C LEU A 58 -0.44 15.72 -1.19
N SER A 59 0.32 15.06 -0.30
CA SER A 59 -0.12 14.84 1.08
C SER A 59 0.20 16.05 1.96
N ASN A 60 -0.83 16.54 2.66
CA ASN A 60 -0.72 17.60 3.64
C ASN A 60 -0.31 17.02 5.01
N LYS A 61 0.45 17.79 5.79
CA LYS A 61 0.89 17.37 7.13
C LYS A 61 -0.29 17.04 8.04
N ASP A 62 -1.35 17.83 8.01
CA ASP A 62 -2.50 17.64 8.90
C ASP A 62 -3.28 16.36 8.54
N GLU A 63 -3.43 16.07 7.24
CA GLU A 63 -4.05 14.84 6.75
C GLU A 63 -3.25 13.59 7.14
N ASP A 64 -1.91 13.67 7.11
CA ASP A 64 -1.05 12.56 7.54
C ASP A 64 -1.28 12.18 9.02
N HIS A 65 -1.56 13.16 9.89
CA HIS A 65 -1.83 12.91 11.31
C HIS A 65 -3.18 12.22 11.52
N GLU A 66 -4.23 12.69 10.85
CA GLU A 66 -5.56 12.06 10.93
C GLU A 66 -5.55 10.64 10.36
N ILE A 67 -4.81 10.41 9.27
CA ILE A 67 -4.62 9.09 8.67
C ILE A 67 -3.88 8.17 9.64
N ALA A 68 -2.79 8.64 10.27
CA ALA A 68 -2.04 7.85 11.24
C ALA A 68 -2.91 7.46 12.45
N TYR A 69 -3.67 8.41 13.01
CA TYR A 69 -4.58 8.16 14.13
C TYR A 69 -5.65 7.12 13.77
N SER A 70 -6.34 7.32 12.64
CA SER A 70 -7.39 6.39 12.21
C SER A 70 -6.83 4.99 11.91
N LEU A 71 -5.59 4.89 11.44
CA LEU A 71 -4.93 3.62 11.16
C LEU A 71 -4.53 2.90 12.46
N GLN A 72 -4.07 3.66 13.46
CA GLN A 72 -3.76 3.13 14.79
C GLN A 72 -5.02 2.57 15.46
N VAL A 73 -6.14 3.30 15.42
CA VAL A 73 -7.42 2.82 15.97
C VAL A 73 -7.91 1.56 15.25
N LYS A 74 -7.78 1.51 13.92
CA LYS A 74 -8.11 0.30 13.15
C LYS A 74 -7.22 -0.89 13.53
N GLY A 75 -5.92 -0.66 13.66
CA GLY A 75 -4.97 -1.68 14.10
C GLY A 75 -5.28 -2.18 15.51
N ALA A 76 -5.51 -1.25 16.44
CA ALA A 76 -5.87 -1.52 17.83
C ALA A 76 -7.14 -2.37 17.92
N THR A 77 -8.20 -2.00 17.20
CA THR A 77 -9.47 -2.74 17.23
C THR A 77 -9.33 -4.14 16.62
N GLU A 78 -8.63 -4.29 15.49
CA GLU A 78 -8.35 -5.59 14.87
C GLU A 78 -7.52 -6.50 15.79
N GLY A 79 -6.50 -5.94 16.45
CA GLY A 79 -5.67 -6.66 17.42
C GLY A 79 -6.46 -7.08 18.65
N ALA A 80 -7.22 -6.16 19.24
CA ALA A 80 -8.05 -6.42 20.42
C ALA A 80 -9.05 -7.54 20.17
N VAL A 81 -9.80 -7.50 19.06
CA VAL A 81 -10.80 -8.52 18.74
C VAL A 81 -10.15 -9.89 18.57
N ARG A 82 -9.05 -9.99 17.81
CA ARG A 82 -8.36 -11.27 17.58
C ARG A 82 -7.82 -11.87 18.87
N TRP A 83 -7.12 -11.06 19.67
CA TRP A 83 -6.53 -11.53 20.91
C TRP A 83 -7.57 -11.80 21.99
N ALA A 84 -8.69 -11.07 22.03
CA ALA A 84 -9.80 -11.38 22.92
C ALA A 84 -10.40 -12.76 22.61
N ILE A 85 -10.60 -13.07 21.33
CA ILE A 85 -11.09 -14.39 20.90
C ILE A 85 -10.08 -15.48 21.27
N TYR A 86 -8.80 -15.32 20.92
CA TYR A 86 -7.78 -16.31 21.23
C TYR A 86 -7.63 -16.55 22.74
N SER A 87 -7.67 -15.49 23.54
CA SER A 87 -7.52 -15.57 24.99
C SER A 87 -8.74 -16.21 25.65
N THR A 88 -9.94 -15.92 25.15
CA THR A 88 -11.18 -16.54 25.63
C THR A 88 -11.18 -18.04 25.32
N ILE A 89 -10.80 -18.43 24.10
CA ILE A 89 -10.67 -19.84 23.72
C ILE A 89 -9.61 -20.52 24.58
N LEU A 90 -8.44 -19.92 24.75
CA LEU A 90 -7.36 -20.47 25.56
C LEU A 90 -7.79 -20.66 27.03
N CYS A 91 -8.53 -19.70 27.58
CA CYS A 91 -9.08 -19.80 28.93
C CYS A 91 -10.14 -20.92 29.03
N GLY A 92 -10.99 -21.06 28.02
CA GLY A 92 -11.98 -22.14 27.93
C GLY A 92 -11.33 -23.53 27.88
N VAL A 93 -10.31 -23.71 27.04
CA VAL A 93 -9.55 -24.96 26.95
C VAL A 93 -8.84 -25.27 28.27
N GLY A 94 -8.17 -24.28 28.86
CA GLY A 94 -7.51 -24.43 30.17
C GLY A 94 -8.48 -24.86 31.28
N HIS A 95 -9.72 -24.36 31.24
CA HIS A 95 -10.75 -24.76 32.20
C HIS A 95 -11.21 -26.22 32.02
N LEU A 96 -11.24 -26.73 30.78
CA LEU A 96 -11.66 -28.10 30.51
C LEU A 96 -10.58 -29.13 30.85
N TYR A 97 -9.31 -28.86 30.52
CA TYR A 97 -8.24 -29.83 30.70
C TYR A 97 -7.66 -29.87 32.12
N TRP A 98 -7.65 -28.75 32.85
CA TRP A 98 -6.91 -28.67 34.11
C TRP A 98 -7.83 -28.57 35.34
N PRO A 99 -7.90 -29.60 36.21
CA PRO A 99 -8.83 -29.64 37.36
C PRO A 99 -8.51 -28.61 38.46
N PHE A 100 -7.24 -28.23 38.64
CA PHE A 100 -6.81 -27.11 39.49
C PHE A 100 -7.33 -25.75 38.99
N PHE A 101 -7.31 -25.51 37.67
CA PHE A 101 -7.77 -24.27 37.03
C PHE A 101 -9.30 -24.10 37.08
N ARG A 102 -10.04 -25.18 37.38
CA ARG A 102 -11.48 -25.13 37.65
C ARG A 102 -11.84 -24.52 39.00
N LYS A 103 -10.95 -24.64 39.99
CA LYS A 103 -11.17 -24.11 41.36
C LYS A 103 -10.72 -22.66 41.51
N GLN A 104 -10.06 -22.10 40.49
CA GLN A 104 -9.44 -20.78 40.53
C GLN A 104 -10.44 -19.65 40.22
N THR A 105 -10.21 -18.47 40.78
CA THR A 105 -11.17 -17.34 40.79
C THR A 105 -11.57 -16.88 39.39
N LEU A 106 -12.83 -16.50 39.22
CA LEU A 106 -13.34 -15.92 37.96
C LEU A 106 -12.57 -14.64 37.58
N ALA A 107 -12.14 -13.87 38.58
CA ALA A 107 -11.33 -12.67 38.41
C ALA A 107 -9.99 -12.97 37.71
N PHE A 108 -9.30 -14.07 38.07
CA PHE A 108 -8.03 -14.43 37.45
C PHE A 108 -8.18 -14.73 35.95
N LYS A 109 -9.27 -15.41 35.58
CA LYS A 109 -9.59 -15.69 34.17
C LYS A 109 -9.85 -14.41 33.38
N GLY A 110 -10.65 -13.51 33.94
CA GLY A 110 -10.91 -12.20 33.36
C GLY A 110 -9.62 -11.40 33.17
N PHE A 111 -8.74 -11.41 34.17
CA PHE A 111 -7.45 -10.73 34.12
C PHE A 111 -6.53 -11.28 33.00
N LEU A 112 -6.50 -12.59 32.79
CA LEU A 112 -5.75 -13.19 31.69
C LEU A 112 -6.30 -12.77 30.32
N VAL A 113 -7.64 -12.76 30.17
CA VAL A 113 -8.26 -12.33 28.91
C VAL A 113 -8.02 -10.84 28.66
N SER A 114 -8.17 -9.98 29.67
CA SER A 114 -7.97 -8.54 29.53
C SER A 114 -6.52 -8.17 29.26
N SER A 115 -5.57 -8.81 29.94
CA SER A 115 -4.13 -8.57 29.73
C SER A 115 -3.71 -8.95 28.32
N ALA A 116 -4.08 -10.14 27.85
CA ALA A 116 -3.77 -10.59 26.50
C ALA A 116 -4.47 -9.74 25.42
N THR A 117 -5.70 -9.29 25.68
CA THR A 117 -6.42 -8.35 24.79
C THR A 117 -5.69 -7.01 24.69
N MET A 118 -5.25 -6.44 25.82
CA MET A 118 -4.51 -5.18 25.86
C MET A 118 -3.16 -5.31 25.12
N SER A 119 -2.39 -6.36 25.39
CA SER A 119 -1.14 -6.62 24.68
C SER A 119 -1.37 -6.79 23.18
N GLY A 120 -2.43 -7.50 22.79
CA GLY A 120 -2.82 -7.69 21.39
C GLY A 120 -3.18 -6.39 20.68
N MET A 121 -3.91 -5.51 21.37
CA MET A 121 -4.27 -4.17 20.86
C MET A 121 -3.03 -3.32 20.59
N VAL A 122 -2.12 -3.22 21.56
CA VAL A 122 -0.93 -2.36 21.47
C VAL A 122 0.01 -2.83 20.36
N ILE A 123 0.34 -4.13 20.32
CA ILE A 123 1.26 -4.67 19.29
C ILE A 123 0.72 -4.45 17.88
N TRP A 124 -0.59 -4.60 17.68
CA TRP A 124 -1.20 -4.38 16.37
C TRP A 124 -1.29 -2.90 15.99
N ALA A 125 -1.55 -2.02 16.95
CA ALA A 125 -1.52 -0.58 16.74
C ALA A 125 -0.13 -0.13 16.25
N ASP A 126 0.93 -0.58 16.93
CA ASP A 126 2.32 -0.29 16.57
C ASP A 126 2.69 -0.89 15.21
N TYR A 127 2.27 -2.12 14.93
CA TYR A 127 2.50 -2.76 13.63
C TYR A 127 1.90 -1.93 12.47
N TYR A 128 0.70 -1.40 12.65
CA TYR A 128 0.05 -0.57 11.63
C TYR A 128 0.76 0.77 11.43
N LEU A 129 1.18 1.42 12.51
CA LEU A 129 1.96 2.66 12.46
C LEU A 129 3.30 2.44 11.74
N LEU A 130 4.08 1.44 12.17
CA LEU A 130 5.36 1.08 11.54
C LEU A 130 5.20 0.73 10.07
N ARG A 131 4.12 0.02 9.72
CA ARG A 131 3.82 -0.32 8.32
C ARG A 131 3.50 0.92 7.49
N HIS A 132 2.80 1.90 8.06
CA HIS A 132 2.51 3.16 7.39
C HIS A 132 3.77 3.99 7.19
N GLU A 133 4.58 4.14 8.24
CA GLU A 133 5.84 4.88 8.17
C GLU A 133 6.81 4.24 7.16
N LYS A 134 6.94 2.91 7.15
CA LYS A 134 7.76 2.19 6.16
C LYS A 134 7.30 2.46 4.72
N LYS A 135 6.00 2.61 4.49
CA LYS A 135 5.47 2.97 3.16
C LYS A 135 5.84 4.41 2.79
N ILE A 136 5.75 5.35 3.72
CA ILE A 136 6.14 6.75 3.52
C ILE A 136 7.63 6.83 3.19
N ARG A 137 8.49 6.21 4.01
CA ARG A 137 9.94 6.21 3.78
C ARG A 137 10.30 5.66 2.39
N ARG A 138 9.67 4.55 1.97
CA ARG A 138 9.87 3.98 0.62
C ARG A 138 9.43 4.94 -0.50
N ALA A 139 8.31 5.65 -0.31
CA ALA A 139 7.84 6.63 -1.27
C ALA A 139 8.81 7.82 -1.38
N ASP A 140 9.27 8.35 -0.25
CA ASP A 140 10.26 9.44 -0.18
C ASP A 140 11.60 9.03 -0.84
N ASP A 141 12.08 7.81 -0.58
CA ASP A 141 13.33 7.31 -1.16
C ASP A 141 13.22 7.15 -2.69
N MET A 142 12.11 6.63 -3.19
CA MET A 142 11.90 6.47 -4.63
C MET A 142 11.73 7.81 -5.32
N MET A 143 11.02 8.74 -4.71
CA MET A 143 10.90 10.12 -5.18
C MET A 143 12.26 10.81 -5.27
N ARG A 144 13.11 10.70 -4.24
CA ARG A 144 14.47 11.26 -4.24
C ARG A 144 15.36 10.62 -5.31
N ARG A 145 15.23 9.31 -5.53
CA ARG A 145 15.96 8.61 -6.61
C ARG A 145 15.53 9.12 -7.98
N GLN A 146 14.23 9.30 -8.20
CA GLN A 146 13.71 9.82 -9.46
C GLN A 146 14.15 11.26 -9.71
N ALA A 147 14.05 12.12 -8.69
CA ALA A 147 14.52 13.50 -8.79
C ALA A 147 16.01 13.58 -9.13
N ARG A 148 16.86 12.77 -8.48
CA ARG A 148 18.29 12.71 -8.82
C ARG A 148 18.55 12.22 -10.24
N LYS A 149 17.76 11.26 -10.72
CA LYS A 149 17.86 10.76 -12.09
C LYS A 149 17.54 11.86 -13.11
N GLU A 150 16.39 12.51 -12.97
CA GLU A 150 15.94 13.56 -13.90
C GLU A 150 16.81 14.81 -13.85
N LEU A 151 17.25 15.22 -12.66
CA LEU A 151 18.19 16.35 -12.52
C LEU A 151 19.58 16.01 -13.10
N GLY A 152 20.03 14.76 -12.92
CA GLY A 152 21.27 14.27 -13.52
C GLY A 152 21.21 14.24 -15.05
N GLU A 153 20.08 13.83 -15.63
CA GLU A 153 19.85 13.89 -17.09
C GLU A 153 19.86 15.33 -17.62
N ARG A 154 19.43 16.31 -16.81
CA ARG A 154 19.51 17.75 -17.13
C ARG A 154 20.90 18.37 -16.88
N GLY A 155 21.86 17.60 -16.35
CA GLY A 155 23.18 18.11 -15.99
C GLY A 155 23.19 19.03 -14.75
N ILE A 156 22.12 19.01 -13.96
CA ILE A 156 21.93 19.87 -12.78
C ILE A 156 22.28 19.08 -11.52
N ILE A 157 23.03 19.70 -10.61
CA ILE A 157 23.33 19.10 -9.30
C ILE A 157 22.05 19.11 -8.46
N ALA A 158 21.67 17.94 -7.94
CA ALA A 158 20.49 17.77 -7.08
C ALA A 158 20.68 18.44 -5.71
N THR A 159 20.56 19.77 -5.69
CA THR A 159 20.51 20.60 -4.48
C THR A 159 19.08 20.66 -3.95
N GLU A 160 18.91 21.02 -2.67
CA GLU A 160 17.60 21.15 -2.04
C GLU A 160 16.66 22.12 -2.79
N THR A 161 17.21 23.20 -3.35
CA THR A 161 16.45 24.18 -4.14
C THR A 161 15.92 23.58 -5.43
N GLU A 162 16.77 22.89 -6.19
CA GLU A 162 16.39 22.25 -7.46
C GLU A 162 15.42 21.09 -7.22
N LEU A 163 15.60 20.34 -6.13
CA LEU A 163 14.66 19.31 -5.71
C LEU A 163 13.27 19.90 -5.41
N ASN A 164 13.20 21.07 -4.77
CA ASN A 164 11.92 21.72 -4.49
C ASN A 164 11.26 22.28 -5.76
N LYS A 165 12.02 22.83 -6.70
CA LYS A 165 11.51 23.22 -8.03
C LYS A 165 10.94 22.01 -8.77
N TRP A 166 11.68 20.92 -8.81
CA TRP A 166 11.22 19.66 -9.39
C TRP A 166 9.91 19.17 -8.74
N LYS A 167 9.78 19.23 -7.41
CA LYS A 167 8.52 18.89 -6.72
C LYS A 167 7.34 19.76 -7.20
N GLN A 168 7.56 21.07 -7.37
CA GLN A 168 6.53 21.99 -7.84
C GLN A 168 6.14 21.70 -9.30
N GLU A 169 7.11 21.42 -10.18
CA GLU A 169 6.88 21.00 -11.56
C GLU A 169 6.03 19.72 -11.62
N GLN A 170 6.37 18.72 -10.79
CA GLN A 170 5.62 17.46 -10.71
C GLN A 170 4.20 17.68 -10.18
N LEU A 171 4.01 18.57 -9.21
CA LEU A 171 2.67 18.92 -8.71
C LEU A 171 1.82 19.62 -9.77
N ALA A 172 2.42 20.54 -10.54
CA ALA A 172 1.75 21.25 -11.61
C ALA A 172 1.36 20.32 -12.76
N SER A 173 2.26 19.40 -13.17
CA SER A 173 1.96 18.42 -14.23
C SER A 173 0.83 17.48 -13.84
N ILE A 174 0.83 16.99 -12.58
CA ILE A 174 -0.27 16.16 -12.05
C ILE A 174 -1.59 16.94 -12.06
N ARG A 175 -1.59 18.21 -11.62
CA ARG A 175 -2.77 19.06 -11.61
C ARG A 175 -3.32 19.29 -13.02
N ASN A 176 -2.47 19.63 -13.98
CA ASN A 176 -2.89 19.91 -15.36
C ASN A 176 -3.46 18.67 -16.07
N GLN A 177 -2.87 17.49 -15.82
CA GLN A 177 -3.38 16.23 -16.35
C GLN A 177 -4.73 15.84 -15.73
N SER A 178 -4.94 16.12 -14.44
CA SER A 178 -6.23 15.88 -13.79
C SER A 178 -7.36 16.70 -14.40
N SER A 179 -7.10 17.95 -14.81
CA SER A 179 -8.09 18.78 -15.50
C SER A 179 -8.41 18.29 -16.92
N SER A 180 -7.42 17.73 -17.62
CA SER A 180 -7.57 17.25 -19.00
C SER A 180 -8.35 15.92 -19.11
N THR A 181 -8.39 15.13 -18.04
CA THR A 181 -9.11 13.84 -18.00
C THR A 181 -10.61 14.02 -17.76
N ASN A 182 -11.05 15.19 -17.29
CA ASN A 182 -12.46 15.48 -16.96
C ASN A 182 -13.24 16.16 -18.11
N HIS A 183 -12.61 16.37 -19.27
CA HIS A 183 -13.22 16.86 -20.52
C HIS A 183 -13.31 15.74 -21.54
#